data_AF-A0A5J6UAS3-F1
#
_entry.id   AF-A0A5J6UAS3-F1
#
_cell.length_a   1.000
_cell.length_b   1.000
_cell.length_c   1.000
_cell.angle_alpha   90.00
_cell.angle_beta   90.00
_cell.angle_gamma   90.00
#
_symmetry.space_group_name_H-M   'P 1'
#
loop_
_entity.id
_entity.type
_entity.pdbx_description
1 polymer ?
#
loop_
_entity_poly.entity_id
_entity_poly.type
_entity_poly.pdbx_seq_one_letter_code
_entity_poly.pdbx_strand_id
1 'polypeptide(L)'
;MDARVLDTALETVEAILAIVQAAPQDLMWQERYASEDELVRDLRDHADRLRRGDASRLPDLRHLLLPTGSLCEIAMSSGWPEAYTTLANRLDAASA
;
A
#
# COMPACT_ATOMS: atom_id res chain seq x y z
N MET A 1 -13.60 -12.17 9.55
CA MET A 1 -12.47 -11.82 8.68
C MET A 1 -11.23 -12.45 9.29
N ASP A 2 -10.39 -13.07 8.47
CA ASP A 2 -9.24 -13.88 8.93
C ASP A 2 -8.16 -12.98 9.57
N ALA A 3 -7.72 -13.33 10.78
CA ALA A 3 -6.63 -12.64 11.48
C ALA A 3 -5.35 -12.63 10.64
N ARG A 4 -5.10 -13.69 9.86
CA ARG A 4 -3.96 -13.78 8.94
C ARG A 4 -4.02 -12.73 7.83
N VAL A 5 -5.22 -12.39 7.34
CA VAL A 5 -5.41 -11.35 6.31
C VAL A 5 -5.10 -9.98 6.87
N LEU A 6 -5.55 -9.69 8.10
CA LEU A 6 -5.25 -8.45 8.80
C LEU A 6 -3.75 -8.26 9.02
N ASP A 7 -3.08 -9.29 9.54
CA ASP A 7 -1.64 -9.25 9.78
C ASP A 7 -0.86 -9.06 8.47
N THR A 8 -1.23 -9.79 7.42
CA THR A 8 -0.60 -9.64 6.11
C THR A 8 -0.83 -8.25 5.52
N ALA A 9 -2.04 -7.69 5.65
CA ALA A 9 -2.33 -6.33 5.20
C ALA A 9 -1.50 -5.29 5.96
N LEU A 10 -1.38 -5.44 7.28
CA LEU A 10 -0.58 -4.53 8.10
C LEU A 10 0.89 -4.56 7.67
N GLU A 11 1.48 -5.76 7.58
CA GLU A 11 2.86 -5.93 7.15
C GLU A 11 3.11 -5.35 5.74
N THR A 12 2.17 -5.55 4.81
CA THR A 12 2.25 -4.97 3.47
C THR A 12 2.26 -3.45 3.52
N VAL A 13 1.35 -2.82 4.27
CA VAL A 13 1.31 -1.35 4.37
C VAL A 13 2.55 -0.80 5.06
N GLU A 14 3.04 -1.43 6.12
CA GLU A 14 4.23 -1.00 6.83
C GLU A 14 5.48 -1.09 5.94
N ALA A 15 5.60 -2.15 5.13
CA ALA A 15 6.68 -2.28 4.17
C ALA A 15 6.65 -1.18 3.08
N ILE A 16 5.46 -0.89 2.53
CA ILE A 16 5.30 0.19 1.54
C ILE A 16 5.61 1.54 2.16
N LEU A 17 5.13 1.80 3.38
CA LEU A 17 5.41 3.03 4.10
C LEU A 17 6.91 3.23 4.32
N ALA A 18 7.65 2.17 4.66
CA ALA A 18 9.10 2.22 4.82
C ALA A 18 9.81 2.56 3.50
N ILE A 19 9.38 1.98 2.36
CA ILE A 19 9.92 2.30 1.03
C ILE A 19 9.67 3.77 0.68
N VAL A 20 8.42 4.22 0.82
CA VAL A 20 8.01 5.60 0.51
C VAL A 20 8.75 6.63 1.34
N GLN A 21 9.12 6.30 2.59
CA GLN A 21 9.86 7.21 3.47
C GLN A 21 11.38 7.19 3.27
N ALA A 22 11.91 6.18 2.59
CA ALA A 22 13.36 6.02 2.41
C ALA A 22 13.93 6.92 1.30
N ALA A 23 13.11 7.34 0.33
CA ALA A 23 13.51 8.15 -0.80
C ALA A 23 12.32 8.97 -1.35
N PRO A 24 12.57 10.07 -2.09
CA PRO A 24 11.50 10.80 -2.78
C PRO A 24 10.74 9.91 -3.77
N GLN A 25 9.43 10.10 -3.85
CA GLN A 25 8.55 9.37 -4.77
C GLN A 25 8.17 10.20 -6.00
N ASP A 26 8.16 9.57 -7.17
CA ASP A 26 7.55 10.12 -8.37
C ASP A 26 6.03 9.87 -8.33
N LEU A 27 5.27 10.95 -8.31
CA LEU A 27 3.81 10.97 -8.23
C LEU A 27 3.14 11.39 -9.55
N MET A 28 3.91 11.57 -10.63
CA MET A 28 3.45 12.19 -11.88
C MET A 28 2.34 11.41 -12.61
N TRP A 29 2.36 10.09 -12.53
CA TRP A 29 1.48 9.23 -13.33
C TRP A 29 0.21 8.77 -12.61
N GLN A 30 0.13 9.04 -11.30
CA GLN A 30 -1.01 8.67 -10.48
C GLN A 30 -1.90 9.90 -10.20
N GLU A 31 -3.20 9.70 -10.10
CA GLU A 31 -4.17 10.80 -9.91
C GLU A 31 -4.58 11.00 -8.44
N ARG A 32 -4.20 10.09 -7.53
CA ARG A 32 -4.79 10.03 -6.18
C ARG A 32 -4.17 11.02 -5.19
N TYR A 33 -2.86 11.18 -5.21
CA TYR A 33 -2.11 11.95 -4.22
C TYR A 33 -1.55 13.23 -4.84
N ALA A 34 -1.82 14.38 -4.22
CA ALA A 34 -1.24 15.65 -4.66
C ALA A 34 0.19 15.87 -4.13
N SER A 35 0.62 15.08 -3.14
CA SER A 35 1.95 15.18 -2.54
C SER A 35 2.38 13.89 -1.83
N GLU A 36 3.68 13.76 -1.57
CA GLU A 36 4.23 12.64 -0.79
C GLU A 36 3.69 12.62 0.64
N ASP A 37 3.41 13.80 1.23
CA ASP A 37 2.79 13.91 2.54
C ASP A 37 1.38 13.32 2.58
N GLU A 38 0.60 13.46 1.51
CA GLU A 38 -0.72 12.83 1.40
C GLU A 38 -0.63 11.32 1.28
N LEU A 39 0.30 10.82 0.44
CA LEU A 39 0.58 9.39 0.31
C LEU A 39 0.98 8.78 1.66
N VAL A 40 1.95 9.39 2.35
CA VAL A 40 2.42 8.93 3.67
C VAL A 40 1.29 8.98 4.70
N ARG A 41 0.44 10.01 4.68
CA ARG A 41 -0.70 10.12 5.59
C ARG A 41 -1.73 9.03 5.35
N ASP A 42 -2.06 8.72 4.09
CA ASP A 42 -3.03 7.67 3.76
C ASP A 42 -2.52 6.28 4.17
N LEU A 43 -1.26 5.96 3.86
CA LEU A 43 -0.61 4.72 4.29
C LEU A 43 -0.56 4.57 5.82
N ARG A 44 -0.27 5.66 6.54
CA ARG A 44 -0.31 5.67 8.01
C ARG A 44 -1.73 5.42 8.55
N ASP A 45 -2.76 6.02 7.96
CA ASP A 45 -4.16 5.76 8.38
C ASP A 45 -4.53 4.29 8.18
N HIS A 46 -4.15 3.69 7.05
CA HIS A 46 -4.33 2.26 6.81
C HIS A 46 -3.63 1.41 7.89
N ALA A 47 -2.35 1.64 8.15
CA ALA A 47 -1.59 0.89 9.15
C ALA A 47 -2.20 1.03 10.55
N ASP A 48 -2.57 2.24 10.95
CA ASP A 48 -3.14 2.51 12.28
C ASP A 48 -4.49 1.85 12.50
N ARG A 49 -5.34 1.79 11.47
CA ARG A 49 -6.60 1.03 11.53
C ARG A 49 -6.35 -0.46 11.65
N LEU A 50 -5.47 -1.01 10.80
CA LEU A 50 -5.14 -2.43 10.81
C LEU A 50 -4.53 -2.87 12.15
N ARG A 51 -3.65 -2.07 12.77
CA ARG A 51 -3.11 -2.31 14.13
C ARG A 51 -4.18 -2.42 15.20
N ARG A 52 -5.31 -1.72 15.03
CA ARG A 52 -6.46 -1.76 15.95
C ARG A 52 -7.47 -2.87 15.59
N GLY A 53 -7.17 -3.69 14.57
CA GLY A 53 -8.07 -4.71 14.04
C GLY A 53 -9.21 -4.16 13.19
N ASP A 54 -9.16 -2.88 12.80
CA ASP A 54 -10.14 -2.25 11.92
C ASP A 54 -9.78 -2.48 10.45
N ALA A 55 -10.57 -3.31 9.76
CA ALA A 55 -10.44 -3.55 8.32
C ALA A 55 -11.50 -2.87 7.48
N SER A 56 -12.21 -1.87 8.00
CA SER A 56 -13.19 -1.10 7.22
C SER A 56 -12.60 -0.54 5.92
N ARG A 57 -11.28 -0.22 5.90
CA ARG A 57 -10.56 0.28 4.72
C ARG A 57 -9.75 -0.78 3.95
N LEU A 58 -9.85 -2.06 4.29
CA LEU A 58 -9.13 -3.11 3.56
C LEU A 58 -9.51 -3.17 2.06
N PRO A 59 -10.79 -2.99 1.64
CA PRO A 59 -11.13 -2.92 0.23
C PRO A 59 -10.45 -1.78 -0.53
N ASP A 60 -10.30 -0.60 0.09
CA ASP A 60 -9.60 0.55 -0.50
C ASP A 60 -8.09 0.28 -0.60
N LEU A 61 -7.48 -0.34 0.41
CA LEU A 61 -6.08 -0.78 0.35
C LEU A 61 -5.85 -1.77 -0.81
N ARG A 62 -6.77 -2.73 -1.01
CA ARG A 62 -6.68 -3.66 -2.14
C ARG A 62 -6.81 -2.94 -3.47
N HIS A 63 -7.70 -1.96 -3.56
CA HIS A 63 -7.86 -1.14 -4.76
C HIS A 63 -6.58 -0.35 -5.09
N LEU A 64 -5.91 0.21 -4.09
CA LEU A 64 -4.61 0.88 -4.25
C LEU A 64 -3.52 -0.03 -4.84
N LEU A 65 -3.58 -1.33 -4.54
CA LEU A 65 -2.63 -2.36 -4.94
C LEU A 65 -3.03 -3.14 -6.21
N LEU A 66 -4.10 -2.73 -6.90
CA LEU A 66 -4.45 -3.34 -8.17
C LEU A 66 -3.39 -3.04 -9.23
N PRO A 67 -3.27 -3.89 -10.27
CA PRO A 67 -2.61 -3.49 -11.51
C PRO A 67 -3.19 -2.16 -11.98
N THR A 68 -2.31 -1.22 -12.38
CA THR A 68 -2.66 0.17 -12.72
C THR A 68 -3.32 0.99 -11.59
N GLY A 69 -3.26 0.51 -10.35
CA GLY A 69 -3.61 1.34 -9.18
C GLY A 69 -2.49 2.34 -8.86
N SER A 70 -2.81 3.35 -8.05
CA SER A 70 -1.87 4.45 -7.77
C SER A 70 -0.54 3.95 -7.18
N LEU A 71 -0.54 2.93 -6.32
CA LEU A 71 0.73 2.39 -5.78
C LEU A 71 1.55 1.64 -6.84
N CYS A 72 0.91 1.03 -7.84
CA CYS A 72 1.60 0.42 -8.97
C CYS A 72 2.34 1.49 -9.79
N GLU A 73 1.64 2.57 -10.12
CA GLU A 73 2.19 3.68 -10.92
C GLU A 73 3.34 4.38 -10.18
N ILE A 74 3.19 4.62 -8.88
CA ILE A 74 4.26 5.18 -8.03
C ILE A 74 5.45 4.22 -8.01
N ALA A 75 5.23 2.92 -7.82
CA ALA A 75 6.32 1.94 -7.78
C ALA A 75 7.12 1.88 -9.09
N MET A 76 6.41 1.87 -10.21
CA MET A 76 7.01 1.84 -11.54
C MET A 76 7.85 3.09 -11.82
N SER A 77 7.33 4.26 -11.46
CA SER A 77 8.00 5.55 -11.70
C SER A 77 9.12 5.86 -10.69
N SER A 78 8.99 5.36 -9.45
CA SER A 78 9.94 5.58 -8.35
C SER A 78 10.99 4.47 -8.21
N GLY A 79 10.99 3.46 -9.09
CA GLY A 79 12.05 2.46 -9.18
C GLY A 79 11.98 1.32 -8.16
N TRP A 80 10.78 0.94 -7.68
CA TRP A 80 10.58 -0.22 -6.79
C TRP A 80 9.50 -1.22 -7.24
N PRO A 81 9.36 -1.54 -8.55
CA PRO A 81 8.28 -2.40 -9.03
C PRO A 81 8.35 -3.86 -8.57
N GLU A 82 9.55 -4.40 -8.31
CA GLU A 82 9.73 -5.76 -7.80
C GLU A 82 9.23 -5.89 -6.35
N ALA A 83 9.51 -4.88 -5.53
CA ALA A 83 9.05 -4.81 -4.15
C ALA A 83 7.52 -4.68 -4.12
N TYR A 84 6.96 -3.80 -4.95
CA TYR A 84 5.52 -3.66 -5.14
C TYR A 84 4.85 -5.00 -5.48
N THR A 85 5.33 -5.66 -6.53
CA THR A 85 4.77 -6.92 -7.04
C THR A 85 4.79 -8.00 -5.97
N THR A 86 5.89 -8.11 -5.23
CA THR A 86 6.03 -9.06 -4.11
C THR A 86 4.99 -8.81 -3.02
N LEU A 87 4.82 -7.55 -2.61
CA LEU A 87 3.92 -7.15 -1.52
C LEU A 87 2.45 -7.27 -1.90
N ALA A 88 2.09 -6.88 -3.13
CA ALA A 88 0.74 -7.02 -3.67
C ALA A 88 0.33 -8.49 -3.78
N ASN A 89 1.19 -9.33 -4.38
CA ASN A 89 0.94 -10.77 -4.50
C ASN A 89 0.79 -11.46 -3.14
N ARG A 90 1.56 -11.02 -2.13
CA ARG A 90 1.47 -11.54 -0.77
C ARG A 90 0.09 -11.27 -0.16
N LEU A 91 -0.44 -10.05 -0.34
CA LEU A 91 -1.77 -9.68 0.16
C LEU A 91 -2.88 -10.43 -0.59
N ASP A 92 -2.76 -10.57 -1.91
CA ASP A 92 -3.71 -11.32 -2.74
C ASP A 92 -3.76 -12.80 -2.32
N ALA A 93 -2.60 -13.42 -2.10
CA ALA A 93 -2.52 -14.82 -1.67
C ALA A 93 -3.10 -15.07 -0.27
N ALA A 94 -3.06 -14.08 0.63
CA ALA A 94 -3.72 -14.18 1.93
C ALA A 94 -5.25 -14.04 1.81
N SER A 95 -5.72 -13.42 0.73
CA SER A 95 -7.13 -13.07 0.50
C SER A 95 -7.90 -14.11 -0.31
N ALA A 96 -7.20 -15.11 -0.86
CA ALA A 96 -7.72 -16.24 -1.65
C ALA A 96 -8.12 -17.41 -0.75
#